data_AF-A0A353Q4E7-F1
#
_entry.id   AF-A0A353Q4E7-F1
#
_cell.length_a   1.000
_cell.length_b   1.000
_cell.length_c   1.000
_cell.angle_alpha   90.00
_cell.angle_beta   90.00
_cell.angle_gamma   90.00
#
_symmetry.space_group_name_H-M   'P 1'
#
loop_
_entity.id
_entity.type
_entity.pdbx_description
1 polymer ?
#
loop_
_entity_poly.entity_id
_entity_poly.type
_entity_poly.pdbx_seq_one_letter_code
_entity_poly.pdbx_strand_id
1 'polypeptide(L)'
;VRDRVPFDHLKPLFPNEKFNLTKGHKDNLSCRVVDMFSPIGKGQRGLIVAQPKTGKTMLLKDIANAIADNHPEVYMIILLIDERPEEVTDME
;
A
#
# COMPACT_ATOMS: atom_id res chain seq x y z
N VAL A 1 -20.11 16.42 -14.24
CA VAL A 1 -20.60 15.06 -13.88
C VAL A 1 -21.13 14.28 -15.09
N ARG A 2 -21.63 14.94 -16.17
CA ARG A 2 -22.20 14.27 -17.35
C ARG A 2 -21.21 13.48 -18.26
N ASP A 3 -19.90 13.72 -18.17
CA ASP A 3 -18.90 13.14 -19.08
C ASP A 3 -17.94 12.11 -18.45
N ARG A 4 -18.21 11.62 -17.23
CA ARG A 4 -17.35 10.60 -16.59
C ARG A 4 -17.87 9.21 -16.92
N VAL A 5 -17.02 8.35 -17.47
CA VAL A 5 -17.32 6.93 -17.62
C VAL A 5 -17.51 6.31 -16.22
N PRO A 6 -18.64 5.64 -15.94
CA PRO A 6 -18.84 4.92 -14.69
C PRO A 6 -17.73 3.90 -14.44
N PHE A 7 -17.34 3.69 -13.17
CA PHE A 7 -16.27 2.76 -12.82
C PHE A 7 -16.52 1.34 -13.35
N ASP A 8 -17.77 0.88 -13.29
CA ASP A 8 -18.18 -0.47 -13.72
C ASP A 8 -18.02 -0.71 -15.24
N HIS A 9 -17.90 0.36 -16.03
CA HIS A 9 -17.69 0.28 -17.48
C HIS A 9 -16.21 0.36 -17.89
N LEU A 10 -15.29 0.50 -16.93
CA LEU A 10 -13.86 0.49 -17.21
C LEU A 10 -13.37 -0.93 -17.54
N LYS A 11 -12.42 -1.05 -18.48
CA LYS A 11 -11.80 -2.33 -18.81
C LYS A 11 -10.81 -2.73 -17.71
N PRO A 12 -10.95 -3.89 -17.06
CA PRO A 12 -9.97 -4.36 -16.09
C PRO A 12 -8.68 -4.73 -16.82
N LEU A 13 -7.55 -4.24 -16.31
CA LEU A 13 -6.21 -4.53 -16.81
C LEU A 13 -5.33 -4.95 -15.65
N PHE A 14 -4.31 -5.77 -15.95
CA PHE A 14 -3.26 -6.05 -14.98
C PHE A 14 -2.42 -4.79 -14.73
N PRO A 15 -1.83 -4.66 -13.53
CA PRO A 15 -0.91 -3.57 -13.24
C PRO A 15 0.24 -3.53 -14.25
N ASN A 16 0.43 -2.37 -14.87
CA ASN A 16 1.52 -2.09 -15.81
C ASN A 16 2.57 -1.13 -15.23
N GLU A 17 2.27 -0.50 -14.10
CA GLU A 17 3.15 0.42 -13.39
C GLU A 17 3.38 -0.09 -11.97
N LYS A 18 4.64 -0.15 -11.55
CA LYS A 18 5.06 -0.62 -10.22
C LYS A 18 5.11 0.56 -9.24
N PHE A 19 4.66 0.36 -8.00
CA PHE A 19 5.00 1.24 -6.89
C PHE A 19 6.44 0.97 -6.46
N ASN A 20 7.29 1.99 -6.55
CA ASN A 20 8.64 1.89 -6.06
C ASN A 20 8.60 2.17 -4.57
N LEU A 21 8.74 1.13 -3.74
CA LEU A 21 8.75 1.28 -2.28
C LEU A 21 10.12 1.72 -1.75
N THR A 22 11.15 1.73 -2.60
CA THR A 22 12.53 2.00 -2.20
C THR A 22 13.18 3.04 -3.11
N LYS A 23 13.95 3.93 -2.51
CA LYS A 23 14.84 4.95 -3.11
C LYS A 23 16.33 4.55 -2.98
N GLY A 24 16.70 3.58 -2.14
CA GLY A 24 18.09 3.10 -2.03
C GLY A 24 18.37 2.14 -0.85
N HIS A 25 19.66 1.89 -0.58
CA HIS A 25 20.08 0.91 0.43
C HIS A 25 19.75 1.26 1.89
N LYS A 26 19.41 2.52 2.16
CA LYS A 26 19.08 3.02 3.50
C LYS A 26 17.61 2.84 3.88
N ASP A 27 16.76 2.40 2.95
CA ASP A 27 15.34 2.22 3.23
C ASP A 27 15.08 1.00 4.11
N ASN A 28 13.89 0.99 4.71
CA ASN A 28 13.43 -0.09 5.57
C ASN A 28 13.57 -1.45 4.87
N LEU A 29 14.16 -2.39 5.60
CA LEU A 29 14.44 -3.74 5.10
C LEU A 29 13.15 -4.45 4.68
N SER A 30 12.05 -4.21 5.41
CA SER A 30 10.70 -4.69 5.10
C SER A 30 10.27 -4.30 3.68
N CYS A 31 10.32 -3.00 3.36
CA CYS A 31 9.98 -2.47 2.04
C CYS A 31 10.88 -3.04 0.94
N ARG A 32 12.18 -3.17 1.19
CA ARG A 32 13.13 -3.76 0.23
C ARG A 32 12.80 -5.22 -0.08
N VAL A 33 12.47 -6.02 0.93
CA VAL A 33 12.10 -7.43 0.74
C VAL A 33 10.80 -7.53 -0.06
N VAL A 34 9.79 -6.71 0.26
CA VAL A 34 8.54 -6.66 -0.52
C VAL A 34 8.81 -6.27 -1.97
N ASP A 35 9.59 -5.22 -2.20
CA ASP A 35 9.86 -4.70 -3.54
C ASP A 35 10.60 -5.69 -4.46
N MET A 36 11.40 -6.60 -3.86
CA MET A 36 12.11 -7.67 -4.57
C MET A 36 11.27 -8.94 -4.79
N PHE A 37 10.57 -9.41 -3.76
CA PHE A 37 9.90 -10.73 -3.79
C PHE A 37 8.40 -10.66 -4.11
N SER A 38 7.75 -9.54 -3.81
CA SER A 38 6.31 -9.34 -4.01
C SER A 38 6.02 -7.90 -4.45
N PRO A 39 6.48 -7.49 -5.66
CA PRO A 39 6.33 -6.13 -6.12
C PRO A 39 4.84 -5.74 -6.21
N ILE A 40 4.52 -4.54 -5.74
CA ILE A 40 3.16 -4.00 -5.73
C ILE A 40 3.02 -3.05 -6.92
N GLY A 41 1.97 -3.23 -7.74
CA GLY A 41 1.65 -2.35 -8.87
C GLY A 41 0.40 -1.49 -8.68
N LYS A 42 0.22 -0.49 -9.54
CA LYS A 42 -1.00 0.32 -9.61
C LYS A 42 -2.16 -0.54 -10.11
N GLY A 43 -3.14 -0.79 -9.24
CA GLY A 43 -4.23 -1.74 -9.47
C GLY A 43 -3.97 -3.14 -8.90
N GLN A 44 -2.89 -3.34 -8.15
CA GLN A 44 -2.58 -4.62 -7.50
C GLN A 44 -3.64 -4.97 -6.45
N ARG A 45 -4.04 -6.25 -6.43
CA ARG A 45 -4.85 -6.84 -5.37
C ARG A 45 -3.93 -7.74 -4.54
N GLY A 46 -3.55 -7.27 -3.36
CA GLY A 46 -2.63 -7.97 -2.46
C GLY A 46 -3.34 -8.47 -1.21
N LEU A 47 -2.77 -9.51 -0.60
CA LEU A 47 -3.17 -9.99 0.71
C LEU A 47 -1.91 -10.19 1.56
N ILE A 48 -1.84 -9.52 2.70
CA ILE A 48 -0.79 -9.75 3.70
C ILE A 48 -1.35 -10.75 4.71
N VAL A 49 -0.82 -11.96 4.69
CA VAL A 49 -1.15 -12.99 5.68
C VAL A 49 -0.15 -12.89 6.82
N ALA A 50 -0.64 -12.64 8.02
CA ALA A 50 0.17 -12.47 9.22
C ALA A 50 -0.56 -13.03 10.44
N GLN A 51 0.18 -13.59 11.39
CA GLN A 51 -0.36 -14.04 12.66
C GLN A 51 -0.46 -12.84 13.64
N PRO A 52 -1.24 -12.96 14.73
CA PRO A 52 -1.25 -11.93 15.75
C PRO A 52 0.17 -11.65 16.28
N LYS A 53 0.50 -10.37 16.47
CA LYS A 53 1.81 -9.89 16.98
C LYS A 53 3.03 -10.14 16.07
N THR A 54 2.86 -10.39 14.76
CA THR A 54 3.99 -10.56 13.82
C THR A 54 4.32 -9.31 13.00
N GLY A 55 3.95 -8.12 13.48
CA GLY A 55 4.37 -6.85 12.86
C GLY A 55 3.60 -6.45 11.59
N LYS A 56 2.38 -6.97 11.38
CA LYS A 56 1.48 -6.56 10.27
C LYS A 56 1.29 -5.04 10.24
N THR A 57 0.99 -4.44 11.38
CA THR A 57 0.73 -3.01 11.52
C THR A 57 1.96 -2.18 11.14
N MET A 58 3.15 -2.59 11.57
CA MET A 58 4.41 -1.93 11.22
C MET A 58 4.71 -2.04 9.72
N LEU A 59 4.55 -3.23 9.14
CA LEU A 59 4.76 -3.43 7.70
C LEU A 59 3.81 -2.57 6.85
N LEU A 60 2.54 -2.47 7.25
CA LEU A 60 1.57 -1.64 6.55
C LEU A 60 1.94 -0.15 6.60
N LYS A 61 2.43 0.34 7.74
CA LYS A 61 2.90 1.72 7.87
C LYS A 61 4.13 2.00 7.02
N ASP A 62 5.10 1.10 7.04
CA ASP A 62 6.30 1.22 6.22
C ASP A 62 5.94 1.34 4.73
N ILE A 63 5.02 0.49 4.24
CA ILE A 63 4.56 0.52 2.85
C ILE A 63 3.79 1.82 2.57
N ALA A 64 2.89 2.24 3.48
CA ALA A 64 2.11 3.46 3.31
C ALA A 64 3.01 4.71 3.23
N ASN A 65 3.97 4.84 4.14
CA ASN A 65 4.93 5.94 4.15
C ASN A 65 5.80 5.93 2.88
N ALA A 66 6.29 4.76 2.47
CA ALA A 66 7.05 4.63 1.23
C ALA A 66 6.24 5.05 0.00
N ILE A 67 4.94 4.70 -0.08
CA ILE A 67 4.06 5.13 -1.17
C ILE A 67 3.82 6.65 -1.10
N ALA A 68 3.56 7.22 0.07
CA ALA A 68 3.35 8.65 0.24
C ALA A 68 4.58 9.47 -0.22
N ASP A 69 5.77 9.02 0.14
CA ASP A 69 7.02 9.72 -0.16
C ASP A 69 7.47 9.56 -1.61
N ASN A 70 7.17 8.41 -2.22
CA ASN A 70 7.68 8.06 -3.56
C ASN A 70 6.64 8.34 -4.65
N HIS A 71 5.35 8.37 -4.29
CA HIS A 71 4.23 8.54 -5.19
C HIS A 71 3.22 9.57 -4.63
N PRO A 72 3.61 10.86 -4.52
CA PRO A 72 2.73 11.91 -3.99
C PRO A 72 1.49 12.17 -4.87
N GLU A 73 1.46 11.64 -6.10
CA GLU A 73 0.29 11.69 -6.98
C GLU A 73 -0.83 10.72 -6.56
N VAL A 74 -0.54 9.77 -5.67
CA VAL A 74 -1.47 8.72 -5.26
C VAL A 74 -2.36 9.23 -4.13
N TYR A 75 -3.67 9.06 -4.32
CA TYR A 75 -4.62 9.25 -3.23
C TYR A 75 -4.63 8.01 -2.33
N MET A 76 -4.02 8.12 -1.14
CA MET A 76 -3.91 7.03 -0.18
C MET A 76 -5.08 7.03 0.81
N ILE A 77 -5.65 5.85 1.04
CA ILE A 77 -6.73 5.61 2.01
C ILE A 77 -6.30 4.48 2.93
N ILE A 78 -6.28 4.74 4.23
CA ILE A 78 -6.07 3.73 5.26
C ILE A 78 -7.44 3.49 5.93
N LEU A 79 -7.94 2.26 5.85
CA LEU A 79 -9.20 1.86 6.46
C LEU A 79 -8.91 0.84 7.56
N LEU A 80 -9.19 1.24 8.80
CA LEU A 80 -9.06 0.40 9.99
C LEU A 80 -10.47 -0.06 10.39
N ILE A 81 -10.66 -1.36 10.55
CA ILE A 81 -11.96 -1.96 10.92
C ILE A 81 -11.73 -2.81 12.16
N ASP A 82 -12.50 -2.54 13.22
CA ASP A 82 -12.47 -3.30 14.47
C ASP A 82 -11.06 -3.44 15.08
N GLU A 83 -10.19 -2.46 14.80
CA GLU A 83 -8.82 -2.41 15.32
C GLU A 83 -8.78 -1.71 16.68
N ARG A 84 -7.70 -1.98 17.42
CA ARG A 84 -7.55 -1.44 18.77
C ARG A 84 -7.30 0.07 18.75
N PRO A 85 -7.87 0.86 19.69
CA PRO A 85 -7.71 2.30 19.71
C PRO A 85 -6.25 2.78 19.66
N GLU A 86 -5.34 2.09 20.34
CA GLU A 86 -3.92 2.42 20.35
C GLU A 86 -3.23 2.24 18.99
N GLU A 87 -3.68 1.27 18.18
CA GLU A 87 -3.15 1.04 16.84
C GLU A 87 -3.67 2.06 15.83
N VAL A 88 -4.88 2.60 16.08
CA VAL A 88 -5.45 3.73 15.32
C VAL A 88 -4.64 4.99 15.54
N THR A 89 -4.31 5.32 16.79
CA THR A 89 -3.52 6.53 17.10
C THR A 89 -2.09 6.47 16.58
N ASP A 90 -1.52 5.27 16.47
CA ASP A 90 -0.15 5.09 15.99
C ASP A 90 -0.09 5.22 14.44
N MET A 91 -1.22 5.12 13.73
CA MET A 91 -1.33 5.26 12.26
C MET A 91 -1.50 6.72 11.78
N GLU A 92 -1.72 7.67 12.70
CA GLU A 92 -1.79 9.11 12.39
C GLU A 92 -0.42 9.71 12.03
#